data_AF-A0AAW1D1W8-F1
#
_entry.id   AF-A0AAW1D1W8-F1
#
_cell.length_a   1.000
_cell.length_b   1.000
_cell.length_c   1.000
_cell.angle_alpha   90.00
_cell.angle_beta   90.00
_cell.angle_gamma   90.00
#
_symmetry.space_group_name_H-M   'P 1'
#
loop_
_entity.id
_entity.type
_entity.pdbx_description
1 polymer ?
#
loop_
_entity_poly.entity_id
_entity_poly.type
_entity_poly.pdbx_seq_one_letter_code
_entity_poly.pdbx_strand_id
1 'polypeptide(L)'
;MIPIFQYSNCYSVTPKLRILATDVKLQDECIRTVTRTGFQNPNLRDIFRMYCSMKHGTSVKDLCLRFNPQSLRIDEIRLIQFGILRELIRRVQKVSTYLLFDYKLNIYNNNNNNNIY
;
A
#
# COMPACT_ATOMS: atom_id res chain seq x y z
N MET A 1 -3.85 17.14 4.01
CA MET A 1 -2.47 16.92 4.49
C MET A 1 -2.36 15.48 4.95
N ILE A 2 -1.55 14.66 4.27
CA ILE A 2 -1.22 13.34 4.81
C ILE A 2 -0.36 13.56 6.06
N PRO A 3 -0.70 12.96 7.21
CA PRO A 3 0.20 13.00 8.36
C PRO A 3 1.51 12.30 7.97
N ILE A 4 2.66 12.90 8.33
CA ILE A 4 4.04 12.40 8.08
C ILE A 4 4.18 10.88 8.20
N PHE A 5 3.41 10.29 9.11
CA PHE A 5 3.35 8.86 9.38
C PHE A 5 2.91 7.99 8.18
N GLN A 6 2.10 8.49 7.22
CA GLN A 6 1.69 7.64 6.09
C GLN A 6 2.77 7.49 5.02
N TYR A 7 3.74 8.40 4.92
CA TYR A 7 4.87 8.22 4.00
C TYR A 7 5.82 7.09 4.43
N SER A 8 5.88 6.82 5.75
CA SER A 8 6.63 5.70 6.33
C SER A 8 5.88 4.37 6.21
N ASN A 9 4.59 4.40 5.90
CA ASN A 9 3.81 3.17 5.75
C ASN A 9 4.23 2.41 4.50
N CYS A 10 4.28 1.09 4.63
CA CYS A 10 4.41 0.18 3.51
C CYS A 10 3.03 -0.29 3.07
N TYR A 11 2.85 -0.41 1.75
CA TYR A 11 1.62 -0.89 1.14
C TYR A 11 1.94 -2.08 0.23
N SER A 12 1.01 -3.02 0.15
CA SER A 12 1.08 -4.16 -0.76
C SER A 12 -0.14 -4.19 -1.65
N VAL A 13 0.08 -4.51 -2.91
CA VAL A 13 -0.97 -4.74 -3.91
C VAL A 13 -1.86 -5.93 -3.51
N THR A 14 -3.15 -5.82 -3.80
CA THR A 14 -4.11 -6.92 -3.69
C THR A 14 -4.42 -7.50 -5.08
N PRO A 15 -4.93 -8.75 -5.17
CA PRO A 15 -5.38 -9.32 -6.45
C PRO A 15 -6.48 -8.50 -7.15
N LYS A 16 -7.18 -7.63 -6.42
CA LYS A 16 -8.20 -6.72 -6.97
C LYS A 16 -7.60 -5.68 -7.92
N LEU A 17 -6.29 -5.43 -7.86
CA LEU A 17 -5.61 -4.57 -8.84
C LEU A 17 -5.82 -5.05 -10.29
N ARG A 18 -6.03 -6.35 -10.52
CA ARG A 18 -6.35 -6.86 -11.86
C ARG A 18 -7.64 -6.25 -12.42
N ILE A 19 -8.61 -5.95 -11.57
CA ILE A 19 -9.89 -5.33 -11.97
C ILE A 19 -9.63 -3.94 -12.56
N LEU A 20 -8.66 -3.19 -12.02
CA LEU A 20 -8.25 -1.90 -12.58
C LEU A 20 -7.74 -2.02 -14.02
N ALA A 21 -7.13 -3.15 -14.40
CA ALA A 21 -6.67 -3.35 -15.78
C ALA A 21 -7.80 -3.68 -16.76
N THR A 22 -8.95 -4.18 -16.28
CA THR A 22 -10.05 -4.65 -17.12
C THR A 22 -11.23 -3.67 -17.17
N ASP A 23 -11.51 -2.96 -16.08
CA ASP A 23 -12.66 -2.06 -15.97
C ASP A 23 -12.32 -0.62 -16.39
N VAL A 24 -12.83 -0.21 -17.56
CA VAL A 24 -12.61 1.12 -18.14
C VAL A 24 -13.22 2.23 -17.28
N LYS A 25 -14.35 1.99 -16.60
CA LYS A 25 -14.97 3.01 -15.74
C LYS A 25 -14.11 3.28 -14.52
N LEU A 26 -13.56 2.22 -13.93
CA LEU A 26 -12.65 2.32 -12.80
C LEU A 26 -11.33 3.00 -13.19
N GLN A 27 -10.85 2.77 -14.42
CA GLN A 27 -9.67 3.45 -14.96
C GLN A 27 -9.88 4.95 -15.08
N ASP A 28 -10.98 5.38 -15.69
CA ASP A 28 -11.28 6.81 -15.85
C ASP A 28 -11.43 7.51 -14.49
N GLU A 29 -12.11 6.87 -13.54
CA GLU A 29 -12.22 7.39 -12.17
C GLU A 29 -10.86 7.46 -11.47
N CYS A 30 -10.03 6.43 -11.62
CA CYS A 30 -8.67 6.41 -11.07
C CYS A 30 -7.84 7.56 -11.65
N ILE A 31 -7.85 7.75 -12.96
CA ILE A 31 -7.09 8.82 -13.61
C ILE A 31 -7.56 10.18 -13.10
N ARG A 32 -8.88 10.44 -13.10
CA ARG A 32 -9.45 11.72 -12.64
C ARG A 32 -9.10 12.03 -11.19
N THR A 33 -9.16 11.03 -10.31
CA THR A 33 -8.86 11.21 -8.88
C THR A 33 -7.37 11.40 -8.65
N VAL A 34 -6.52 10.65 -9.35
CA VAL A 34 -5.06 10.67 -9.17
C VAL A 34 -4.39 11.86 -9.86
N THR A 35 -5.07 12.50 -10.82
CA THR A 35 -4.53 13.66 -11.54
C THR A 35 -4.19 14.79 -10.58
N ARG A 36 -2.97 15.33 -10.74
CA ARG A 36 -2.56 16.53 -10.02
C ARG A 36 -3.34 17.74 -10.50
N THR A 37 -3.87 18.50 -9.55
CA THR A 37 -4.69 19.69 -9.83
C THR A 37 -3.90 20.69 -10.69
N GLY A 38 -4.48 21.12 -11.81
CA GLY A 38 -3.85 22.06 -12.75
C GLY A 38 -2.91 21.43 -13.78
N PHE A 39 -2.81 20.09 -13.83
CA PHE A 39 -2.03 19.36 -14.83
C PHE A 39 -2.93 18.48 -15.71
N GLN A 40 -2.38 18.03 -16.83
CA GLN A 40 -3.04 17.03 -17.68
C GLN A 40 -3.06 15.65 -17.01
N ASN A 41 -4.03 14.84 -17.42
CA ASN A 41 -4.23 13.49 -16.93
C ASN A 41 -2.96 12.62 -17.10
N PRO A 42 -2.55 11.88 -16.05
CA PRO A 42 -1.44 10.94 -16.13
C PRO A 42 -1.82 9.72 -16.96
N ASN A 43 -0.82 9.04 -17.52
CA ASN A 43 -1.05 7.79 -18.22
C ASN A 43 -1.39 6.68 -17.22
N LEU A 44 -2.46 5.94 -17.50
CA LEU A 44 -2.85 4.78 -16.70
C LEU A 44 -1.71 3.77 -16.54
N ARG A 45 -0.87 3.60 -17.56
CA ARG A 45 0.30 2.72 -17.52
C ARG A 45 1.26 3.11 -16.39
N ASP A 46 1.47 4.40 -16.18
CA ASP A 46 2.39 4.90 -15.15
C ASP A 46 1.79 4.71 -13.75
N ILE A 47 0.48 4.96 -13.61
CA ILE A 47 -0.27 4.70 -12.37
C ILE A 47 -0.20 3.21 -12.01
N PHE A 48 -0.48 2.34 -12.99
CA PHE A 48 -0.45 0.89 -12.81
C PHE A 48 0.97 0.40 -12.46
N ARG A 49 1.99 0.94 -13.12
CA ARG A 49 3.40 0.66 -12.80
C ARG A 49 3.74 1.06 -11.36
N MET A 50 3.28 2.22 -10.89
CA MET A 50 3.42 2.64 -9.49
C MET A 50 2.76 1.65 -8.54
N TYR A 51 1.51 1.25 -8.79
CA TYR A 51 0.84 0.23 -7.95
C TYR A 51 1.63 -1.09 -7.95
N CYS A 52 2.00 -1.64 -9.10
CA CYS A 52 2.76 -2.89 -9.19
C CYS A 52 4.14 -2.84 -8.50
N SER A 53 4.72 -1.64 -8.34
CA SER A 53 5.99 -1.46 -7.63
C SER A 53 5.85 -1.52 -6.11
N MET A 54 4.62 -1.43 -5.57
CA MET A 54 4.36 -1.53 -4.13
C MET A 54 4.50 -2.98 -3.66
N LYS A 55 5.65 -3.29 -3.04
CA LYS A 55 5.98 -4.61 -2.48
C LYS A 55 6.24 -4.52 -0.99
N HIS A 56 6.32 -5.68 -0.34
CA HIS A 56 6.71 -5.80 1.06
C HIS A 56 8.03 -5.06 1.31
N GLY A 57 8.01 -4.07 2.21
CA GLY A 57 9.18 -3.28 2.59
C GLY A 57 9.47 -2.05 1.72
N THR A 58 8.67 -1.76 0.70
CA THR A 58 8.77 -0.48 -0.03
C THR A 58 7.82 0.54 0.58
N SER A 59 8.37 1.61 1.14
CA SER A 59 7.57 2.71 1.67
C SER A 59 7.07 3.63 0.54
N VAL A 60 6.05 4.44 0.83
CA VAL A 60 5.59 5.48 -0.11
C VAL A 60 6.73 6.45 -0.45
N LYS A 61 7.56 6.78 0.54
CA LYS A 61 8.74 7.62 0.36
C LYS A 61 9.70 7.02 -0.68
N ASP A 62 9.99 5.73 -0.59
CA ASP A 62 10.86 5.04 -1.56
C ASP A 62 10.23 5.03 -2.96
N LEU A 63 8.91 4.87 -3.05
CA LEU A 63 8.18 4.97 -4.31
C LEU A 63 8.32 6.37 -4.93
N CYS A 64 8.11 7.42 -4.13
CA CYS A 64 8.22 8.79 -4.60
C CYS A 64 9.64 9.13 -5.08
N LEU A 65 10.67 8.64 -4.38
CA LEU A 65 12.07 8.81 -4.77
C LEU A 65 12.41 8.09 -6.09
N ARG A 66 11.83 6.91 -6.33
CA ARG A 66 12.11 6.11 -7.54
C ARG A 66 11.35 6.59 -8.79
N PHE A 67 10.06 6.89 -8.64
CA PHE A 67 9.19 7.20 -9.78
C PHE A 67 9.03 8.69 -10.04
N ASN A 68 9.35 9.55 -9.06
CA ASN A 68 9.12 10.98 -9.13
C ASN A 68 7.69 11.32 -9.59
N PRO A 69 6.66 11.11 -8.75
CA PRO A 69 5.25 11.26 -9.14
C PRO A 69 4.93 12.65 -9.71
N GLN A 70 5.70 13.67 -9.33
CA GLN A 70 5.57 15.03 -9.83
C GLN A 70 5.89 15.14 -11.33
N SER A 71 6.89 14.40 -11.84
CA SER A 71 7.16 14.36 -13.29
C SER A 71 6.08 13.60 -14.05
N LEU A 72 5.42 12.65 -13.38
CA LEU A 72 4.33 11.83 -13.94
C LEU A 72 2.95 12.49 -13.83
N ARG A 73 2.84 13.69 -13.23
CA ARG A 73 1.57 14.42 -13.00
C ARG A 73 0.59 13.64 -12.09
N ILE A 74 1.14 12.79 -11.23
CA ILE A 74 0.42 11.93 -10.29
C ILE A 74 0.44 12.60 -8.92
N ASP A 75 -0.72 12.77 -8.29
CA ASP A 75 -0.81 13.10 -6.87
C ASP A 75 -0.69 11.80 -6.06
N GLU A 76 0.46 11.58 -5.41
CA GLU A 76 0.72 10.36 -4.65
C GLU A 76 -0.29 10.16 -3.50
N ILE A 77 -0.78 11.27 -2.94
CA ILE A 77 -1.77 11.29 -1.86
C ILE A 77 -3.08 10.68 -2.35
N ARG A 78 -3.57 11.18 -3.49
CA ARG A 78 -4.84 10.74 -4.07
C ARG A 78 -4.72 9.32 -4.61
N LEU A 79 -3.55 8.94 -5.13
CA LEU A 79 -3.25 7.57 -5.55
C LEU A 79 -3.39 6.57 -4.40
N ILE A 80 -2.82 6.87 -3.23
CA ILE A 80 -2.92 5.98 -2.08
C ILE A 80 -4.34 5.96 -1.51
N GLN A 81 -4.99 7.13 -1.40
CA GLN A 81 -6.38 7.22 -0.94
C GLN A 81 -7.32 6.40 -1.82
N PHE A 82 -7.23 6.56 -3.14
CA PHE A 82 -8.02 5.80 -4.09
C PHE A 82 -7.74 4.30 -4.00
N GLY A 83 -6.46 3.93 -3.92
CA GLY A 83 -6.05 2.53 -3.80
C GLY A 83 -6.57 1.85 -2.54
N ILE A 84 -6.61 2.55 -1.41
CA ILE A 84 -7.20 2.05 -0.16
C ILE A 84 -8.71 1.97 -0.28
N LEU A 85 -9.37 3.03 -0.78
CA LEU A 85 -10.82 3.10 -0.92
C LEU A 85 -11.38 1.99 -1.81
N ARG A 86 -10.65 1.63 -2.88
CA ARG A 86 -11.01 0.56 -3.82
C ARG A 86 -10.39 -0.80 -3.45
N GLU A 87 -9.73 -0.90 -2.30
CA GLU A 87 -9.05 -2.11 -1.81
C GLU A 87 -8.05 -2.71 -2.81
N LEU A 88 -7.48 -1.87 -3.68
CA LEU A 88 -6.43 -2.24 -4.63
C LEU A 88 -5.09 -2.44 -3.93
N ILE A 89 -4.90 -1.72 -2.82
CA ILE A 89 -3.74 -1.84 -1.94
C ILE A 89 -4.20 -2.04 -0.50
N ARG A 90 -3.40 -2.77 0.27
CA ARG A 90 -3.56 -2.93 1.71
C ARG A 90 -2.34 -2.39 2.44
N ARG A 91 -2.54 -1.83 3.63
CA ARG A 91 -1.45 -1.42 4.51
C ARG A 91 -0.76 -2.66 5.06
N VAL A 92 0.57 -2.73 4.93
CA VAL A 92 1.37 -3.77 5.56
C VAL A 92 1.85 -3.24 6.90
N GLN A 93 1.33 -3.80 7.99
CA GLN A 93 1.91 -3.57 9.30
C GLN A 93 3.15 -4.45 9.46
N LYS A 94 4.26 -3.84 9.88
CA LYS A 94 5.44 -4.58 10.31
C LYS A 94 5.11 -5.20 11.67
N VAL A 95 4.59 -6.41 11.68
CA VAL A 95 4.51 -7.21 12.92
C VAL A 95 5.95 -7.56 13.27
N SER A 96 6.45 -7.01 14.38
CA SER A 96 7.79 -7.30 14.85
C SER A 96 7.89 -8.79 15.15
N THR A 97 8.82 -9.50 14.52
CA THR A 97 9.04 -10.94 14.74
C THR A 97 9.31 -11.27 16.21
N TYR A 98 9.84 -10.32 16.98
CA TYR A 98 9.99 -10.43 18.43
C TYR A 98 8.65 -10.67 19.14
N LEU A 99 7.59 -9.95 18.77
CA LEU A 99 6.24 -10.15 19.33
C LEU A 99 5.69 -11.55 19.00
N LEU A 100 6.00 -12.08 17.82
CA LEU A 100 5.59 -13.42 17.43
C LEU A 100 6.36 -14.50 18.21
N PHE A 101 7.63 -14.23 18.55
CA PHE A 101 8.46 -15.11 19.37
C PHE A 101 8.00 -15.11 20.83
N ASP A 102 7.76 -13.94 21.42
CA ASP A 102 7.28 -13.80 22.80
C ASP A 102 5.93 -14.51 23.01
N TYR A 103 5.02 -14.40 22.03
CA TYR A 103 3.72 -15.07 22.10
C TYR A 103 3.85 -16.60 22.03
N LYS A 104 4.73 -17.12 21.16
CA LYS A 104 5.00 -18.56 21.06
C LYS A 104 5.68 -19.11 22.32
N LEU A 105 6.60 -18.35 22.92
CA LEU A 105 7.30 -18.75 24.14
C LEU A 105 6.33 -18.79 25.34
N ASN A 106 5.41 -17.83 25.43
CA ASN A 106 4.36 -17.83 26.45
C ASN A 106 3.40 -19.02 26.32
N ILE A 107 2.97 -19.39 25.11
CA ILE A 107 2.11 -20.56 24.91
C ILE A 107 2.86 -21.86 25.27
N TYR A 108 4.13 -21.98 24.91
CA TYR A 108 4.95 -23.15 25.27
C TYR A 108 5.09 -23.28 26.81
N ASN A 109 5.37 -22.18 27.51
CA ASN A 109 5.51 -22.19 28.96
C ASN A 109 4.18 -22.46 29.67
N ASN A 110 3.06 -21.97 29.15
CA ASN A 110 1.74 -22.20 29.74
C ASN A 110 1.29 -23.67 29.59
N ASN A 111 1.58 -24.31 28.45
CA ASN A 111 1.25 -25.73 28.24
C ASN A 111 2.06 -26.68 29.13
N ASN A 112 3.30 -26.32 29.48
CA ASN A 112 4.12 -27.14 30.40
C ASN A 112 3.70 -27.00 31.88
N ASN A 113 3.09 -25.88 32.27
CA ASN A 113 2.64 -25.66 33.64
C ASN A 113 1.28 -26.31 33.95
N ASN A 114 0.52 -26.74 32.94
CA ASN A 114 -0.79 -27.38 33.12
C ASN A 114 -0.74 -28.92 33.15
N ASN A 115 0.47 -29.52 33.18
CA ASN A 115 0.66 -30.97 33.16
C ASN A 115 1.28 -31.53 34.46
N ILE A 116 1.14 -30.80 35.57
CA ILE A 116 1.56 -31.22 36.91
C ILE A 116 0.34 -31.19 37.84
N TYR A 117 -0.63 -32.08 37.63
CA TYR A 117 -1.58 -32.57 38.66
C TYR A 117 -2.11 -33.93 38.25
#